data_AF-A0A8H4R9E7-F1
#
_entry.id   AF-A0A8H4R9E7-F1
#
_cell.length_a   1.000
_cell.length_b   1.000
_cell.length_c   1.000
_cell.angle_alpha   90.00
_cell.angle_beta   90.00
_cell.angle_gamma   90.00
#
_symmetry.space_group_name_H-M   'P 1'
#
loop_
_entity.id
_entity.type
_entity.pdbx_description
1 polymer ?
#
loop_
_entity_poly.entity_id
_entity_poly.type
_entity_poly.pdbx_seq_one_letter_code
_entity_poly.pdbx_strand_id
1 'polypeptide(L)'
;MGPYTGLDFILQSRLHHRIVQRKLTPNLGKLTPHLEDELGKAVEDLFPKEANDDWTEVQLYPLLLSLTARTSARAFVGTSFCRDQRWLDVAINFVEDRKPSPPVF
;
A
#
# COMPACT_ATOMS: atom_id res chain seq x y z
N MET A 1 -14.05 -19.07 -19.66
CA MET A 1 -13.46 -19.36 -18.34
C MET A 1 -14.05 -18.50 -17.19
N GLY A 2 -15.30 -18.02 -17.29
CA GLY A 2 -15.94 -17.18 -16.25
C GLY A 2 -16.76 -17.92 -15.16
N PRO A 3 -17.45 -19.04 -15.45
CA PRO A 3 -18.36 -19.65 -14.46
C PRO A 3 -17.66 -20.53 -13.41
N TYR A 4 -16.42 -20.98 -13.65
CA TYR A 4 -15.69 -21.87 -12.74
C TYR A 4 -14.77 -21.13 -11.75
N THR A 5 -14.51 -19.85 -11.98
CA THR A 5 -13.60 -19.03 -11.17
C THR A 5 -14.32 -18.16 -10.14
N GLY A 6 -15.66 -18.19 -10.11
CA GLY A 6 -16.47 -17.33 -9.23
C GLY A 6 -16.42 -15.84 -9.59
N LEU A 7 -15.65 -15.45 -10.62
CA LEU A 7 -15.55 -14.07 -11.11
C LEU A 7 -16.89 -13.52 -11.61
N ASP A 8 -17.73 -14.38 -12.20
CA ASP A 8 -19.07 -13.99 -12.66
C ASP A 8 -19.97 -13.56 -11.47
N PHE A 9 -19.84 -14.22 -10.32
CA PHE A 9 -20.54 -13.85 -9.08
C PHE A 9 -20.01 -12.54 -8.48
N ILE A 10 -18.72 -12.25 -8.60
CA ILE A 10 -18.12 -10.98 -8.14
C ILE A 10 -18.59 -9.81 -9.01
N LEU A 11 -18.70 -10.01 -10.33
CA LEU A 11 -19.15 -8.99 -11.27
C LEU A 11 -20.65 -8.72 -11.14
N GLN A 12 -21.47 -9.77 -10.95
CA GLN A 12 -22.91 -9.64 -10.80
C GLN A 12 -23.32 -9.15 -9.40
N SER A 13 -22.64 -9.63 -8.36
CA SER A 13 -22.93 -9.21 -6.99
C SER A 13 -22.15 -7.93 -6.67
N ARG A 14 -22.87 -6.81 -6.58
CA ARG A 14 -22.33 -5.51 -6.12
C ARG A 14 -21.88 -5.52 -4.65
N LEU A 15 -21.59 -6.70 -4.07
CA LEU A 15 -21.22 -6.91 -2.69
C LEU A 15 -19.92 -6.18 -2.34
N HIS A 16 -18.91 -6.26 -3.21
CA HIS A 16 -17.65 -5.53 -3.06
C HIS A 16 -17.89 -4.01 -2.96
N HIS A 17 -18.72 -3.45 -3.84
CA HIS A 17 -19.07 -2.04 -3.80
C HIS A 17 -19.85 -1.66 -2.53
N ARG A 18 -20.78 -2.50 -2.12
CA ARG A 18 -21.63 -2.28 -0.94
C ARG A 18 -20.85 -2.39 0.37
N ILE A 19 -19.83 -3.24 0.44
CA ILE A 19 -18.92 -3.32 1.58
C ILE A 19 -18.09 -2.04 1.69
N VAL A 20 -17.49 -1.56 0.59
CA VAL A 20 -16.73 -0.30 0.60
C VAL A 20 -17.62 0.86 1.06
N GLN A 21 -18.81 1.02 0.49
CA GLN A 21 -19.72 2.12 0.87
C GLN A 21 -20.26 2.02 2.29
N ARG A 22 -20.55 0.81 2.80
CA ARG A 22 -21.16 0.64 4.13
C ARG A 22 -20.15 0.48 5.27
N LYS A 23 -18.91 0.05 4.98
CA LYS A 23 -17.90 -0.25 6.00
C LYS A 23 -16.69 0.67 5.92
N LEU A 24 -16.28 1.13 4.73
CA LEU A 24 -15.13 2.01 4.57
C LEU A 24 -15.51 3.48 4.77
N THR A 25 -16.55 3.95 4.07
CA THR A 25 -16.97 5.36 4.10
C THR A 25 -17.36 5.87 5.50
N PRO A 26 -18.13 5.12 6.33
CA PRO A 26 -18.50 5.59 7.66
C PRO A 26 -17.36 5.46 8.69
N ASN A 27 -16.38 4.59 8.46
CA ASN A 27 -15.26 4.36 9.38
C ASN A 27 -13.99 5.12 8.99
N LEU A 28 -14.02 5.90 7.90
CA LEU A 28 -12.90 6.74 7.47
C LEU A 28 -12.41 7.64 8.62
N GLY A 29 -13.31 8.31 9.34
CA GLY A 29 -12.93 9.16 10.49
C GLY A 29 -12.27 8.41 11.66
N LYS A 30 -12.51 7.09 11.80
CA LYS A 30 -11.82 6.25 12.80
C LYS A 30 -10.50 5.70 12.26
N LEU A 31 -10.38 5.59 10.94
CA LEU A 31 -9.19 5.06 10.26
C LEU A 31 -8.11 6.14 10.12
N THR A 32 -8.50 7.40 9.90
CA THR A 32 -7.58 8.55 9.75
C THR A 32 -6.47 8.59 10.80
N PRO A 33 -6.74 8.57 12.12
CA PRO A 33 -5.67 8.62 13.12
C PRO A 33 -4.71 7.42 13.06
N HIS A 34 -5.21 6.25 12.63
CA HIS A 34 -4.36 5.08 12.44
C HIS A 34 -3.51 5.15 11.18
N LEU A 35 -3.96 5.87 10.16
CA LEU A 35 -3.19 6.14 8.95
C LEU A 35 -2.15 7.22 9.22
N GLU A 36 -2.48 8.26 9.98
CA GLU A 36 -1.53 9.30 10.40
C GLU A 36 -0.38 8.72 11.23
N ASP A 37 -0.68 7.85 12.20
CA ASP A 37 0.33 7.16 13.00
C ASP A 37 1.25 6.28 12.12
N GLU A 38 0.67 5.56 11.15
CA GLU A 38 1.47 4.73 10.25
C GLU A 38 2.28 5.57 9.26
N LEU A 39 1.73 6.67 8.77
CA LEU A 39 2.40 7.60 7.88
C LEU A 39 3.62 8.21 8.57
N GLY A 40 3.48 8.68 9.82
CA GLY A 40 4.59 9.21 10.60
C GLY A 40 5.72 8.19 10.75
N LYS A 41 5.39 6.95 11.12
CA LYS A 41 6.38 5.87 11.25
C LYS A 41 7.02 5.49 9.91
N ALA A 42 6.24 5.46 8.84
CA ALA A 42 6.77 5.17 7.51
C ALA A 42 7.70 6.28 7.02
N VAL A 43 7.43 7.54 7.33
CA VAL A 43 8.34 8.65 7.05
C VAL A 43 9.63 8.51 7.86
N GLU A 44 9.55 8.26 9.17
CA GLU A 44 10.73 8.05 10.01
C GLU A 44 11.59 6.86 9.57
N ASP A 45 10.97 5.79 9.06
CA ASP A 45 11.67 4.59 8.60
C ASP A 45 12.29 4.72 7.21
N LEU A 46 11.57 5.36 6.27
CA LEU A 46 11.95 5.42 4.85
C LEU A 46 12.86 6.61 4.53
N PHE A 47 12.77 7.71 5.28
CA PHE A 47 13.63 8.86 5.07
C PHE A 47 15.01 8.64 5.71
N PRO A 48 16.09 9.12 5.07
CA PRO A 48 17.43 9.04 5.63
C PRO A 48 17.50 9.76 6.98
N LYS A 49 17.89 9.03 8.03
CA LYS A 49 18.07 9.55 9.40
C LYS A 49 19.37 10.33 9.59
N GLU A 50 20.26 10.26 8.60
CA GLU A 50 21.60 10.85 8.62
C GLU A 50 21.63 12.29 8.08
N ALA A 51 20.46 12.92 7.87
CA ALA A 51 20.34 14.33 7.55
C ALA A 51 20.77 15.16 8.78
N ASN A 52 22.07 15.27 8.97
CA ASN A 52 22.73 15.93 10.09
C ASN A 52 22.71 17.45 9.84
N ASP A 53 21.52 18.05 9.86
CA ASP A 53 21.19 19.44 9.48
C ASP A 53 21.47 19.82 8.02
N ASP A 54 22.00 18.89 7.20
CA ASP A 54 22.27 19.08 5.78
C ASP A 54 21.17 18.48 4.87
N TRP A 55 20.96 19.11 3.72
CA TRP A 55 20.05 18.62 2.68
C TRP A 55 20.50 17.26 2.16
N THR A 56 19.56 16.29 2.13
CA THR A 56 19.81 14.95 1.58
C THR A 56 18.96 14.73 0.34
N GLU A 57 19.60 14.30 -0.75
CA GLU A 57 18.89 13.87 -1.96
C GLU A 57 18.21 12.52 -1.74
N VAL A 58 16.94 12.43 -2.13
CA VAL A 58 16.15 11.20 -2.05
C VAL A 58 15.49 10.89 -3.39
N GLN A 59 15.47 9.62 -3.75
CA GLN A 59 14.66 9.18 -4.89
C GLN A 59 13.19 9.15 -4.49
N LEU A 60 12.45 10.19 -4.90
CA LEU A 60 11.08 10.40 -4.46
C LEU A 60 10.13 9.29 -4.93
N TYR A 61 10.31 8.77 -6.14
CA TYR A 61 9.43 7.75 -6.72
C TYR A 61 9.37 6.45 -5.89
N PRO A 62 10.51 5.74 -5.63
CA PRO A 62 10.47 4.52 -4.84
C PRO A 62 10.06 4.77 -3.37
N LEU A 63 10.36 5.97 -2.85
CA LEU A 63 9.94 6.37 -1.51
C LEU A 63 8.42 6.52 -1.42
N LEU A 64 7.80 7.26 -2.34
CA LEU A 64 6.34 7.43 -2.38
C LEU A 64 5.62 6.09 -2.65
N LEU A 65 6.21 5.24 -3.49
CA LEU A 65 5.65 3.92 -3.77
C LEU A 65 5.63 3.04 -2.50
N SER A 66 6.72 3.04 -1.73
CA SER A 66 6.80 2.33 -0.45
C SER A 66 5.85 2.92 0.60
N LEU A 67 5.76 4.25 0.67
CA LEU A 67 4.87 4.98 1.58
C LEU A 67 3.40 4.67 1.31
N THR A 68 3.00 4.68 0.05
CA THR A 68 1.63 4.38 -0.38
C THR A 68 1.27 2.91 -0.18
N ALA A 69 2.20 1.98 -0.43
CA ALA A 69 2.02 0.55 -0.15
C ALA A 69 1.80 0.29 1.34
N ARG A 70 2.63 0.87 2.23
CA ARG A 70 2.46 0.77 3.69
C ARG A 70 1.13 1.34 4.15
N THR A 71 0.82 2.58 3.77
CA THR A 71 -0.43 3.25 4.16
C THR A 71 -1.67 2.47 3.69
N SER A 72 -1.63 1.90 2.47
CA SER A 72 -2.71 1.08 1.94
C SER A 72 -2.84 -0.26 2.67
N ALA A 73 -1.72 -0.90 3.01
CA ALA A 73 -1.73 -2.13 3.82
C ALA A 73 -2.36 -1.88 5.20
N ARG A 74 -2.04 -0.75 5.84
CA ARG A 74 -2.69 -0.33 7.10
C ARG A 74 -4.20 -0.11 6.96
N ALA A 75 -4.62 0.50 5.86
CA ALA A 75 -6.02 0.82 5.60
C ALA A 75 -6.89 -0.43 5.37
N PHE A 76 -6.38 -1.40 4.60
CA PHE A 76 -7.18 -2.52 4.11
C PHE A 76 -6.89 -3.86 4.79
N VAL A 77 -5.65 -4.10 5.20
CA VAL A 77 -5.18 -5.40 5.71
C VAL A 77 -4.83 -5.33 7.20
N GLY A 78 -4.64 -4.12 7.75
CA GLY A 78 -4.40 -3.88 9.16
C GLY A 78 -2.92 -3.88 9.54
N THR A 79 -2.67 -3.91 10.86
CA THR A 79 -1.33 -3.64 11.44
C THR A 79 -0.30 -4.72 11.16
N SER A 80 -0.72 -5.98 11.00
CA SER A 80 0.16 -7.14 10.84
C SER A 80 0.94 -7.13 9.52
N PHE A 81 0.33 -6.62 8.45
CA PHE A 81 0.90 -6.65 7.10
C PHE A 81 1.53 -5.32 6.66
N CYS A 82 1.26 -4.24 7.39
CA CYS A 82 1.80 -2.92 7.06
C CYS A 82 3.34 -2.85 7.10
N ARG A 83 3.97 -3.72 7.90
CA ARG A 83 5.43 -3.78 8.06
C ARG A 83 6.05 -5.08 7.56
N ASP A 84 5.24 -5.95 6.97
CA ASP A 84 5.74 -7.17 6.38
C ASP A 84 6.40 -6.81 5.04
N GLN A 85 7.73 -6.85 5.02
CA GLN A 85 8.52 -6.51 3.83
C GLN A 85 8.10 -7.34 2.61
N ARG A 86 7.75 -8.63 2.81
CA ARG A 86 7.32 -9.51 1.73
C ARG A 86 5.97 -9.10 1.17
N TRP A 87 5.05 -8.66 2.03
CA TRP A 87 3.76 -8.12 1.59
C TRP A 87 3.94 -6.82 0.79
N LEU A 88 4.78 -5.91 1.28
CA LEU A 88 5.08 -4.65 0.61
C LEU A 88 5.75 -4.88 -0.74
N ASP A 89 6.75 -5.76 -0.82
CA ASP A 89 7.43 -6.10 -2.06
C ASP A 89 6.44 -6.69 -3.08
N VAL A 90 5.55 -7.59 -2.66
CA VAL A 90 4.53 -8.15 -3.55
C VAL A 90 3.57 -7.06 -4.03
N ALA A 91 3.09 -6.20 -3.14
CA ALA A 91 2.15 -5.13 -3.47
C ALA A 91 2.77 -4.11 -4.45
N ILE A 92 4.03 -3.75 -4.22
CA ILE A 92 4.80 -2.84 -5.07
C ILE A 92 5.04 -3.48 -6.44
N ASN A 93 5.58 -4.70 -6.48
CA ASN A 93 5.85 -5.42 -7.73
C ASN A 93 4.59 -5.69 -8.55
N PHE A 94 3.44 -5.91 -7.89
CA PHE A 94 2.15 -6.08 -8.55
C PHE A 94 1.71 -4.82 -9.30
N VAL A 95 1.91 -3.64 -8.70
CA VAL A 95 1.55 -2.35 -9.31
C VAL A 95 2.54 -1.96 -10.40
N GLU A 96 3.81 -2.25 -10.20
CA GLU A 96 4.86 -1.81 -11.10
C GLU A 96 4.89 -2.62 -12.41
N ASP A 97 4.29 -3.83 -12.48
CA ASP A 97 4.48 -4.85 -13.54
C ASP A 97 5.89 -4.73 -14.14
N ARG A 98 6.88 -4.60 -13.25
CA ARG A 98 8.23 -4.26 -13.63
C ARG A 98 8.78 -5.50 -14.29
N LYS A 99 8.78 -5.53 -15.62
CA LYS A 99 9.62 -6.47 -16.37
C LYS A 99 11.03 -6.36 -15.78
N PRO A 100 11.67 -7.49 -15.41
CA PRO A 100 13.00 -7.45 -14.83
C PRO A 100 13.90 -6.64 -15.76
N SER A 101 14.47 -5.55 -15.22
CA SER A 101 15.43 -4.74 -15.97
C SER A 101 16.58 -5.68 -16.39
N PRO A 102 17.02 -5.65 -17.67
CA PRO A 102 18.08 -6.51 -18.13
C PRO A 102 19.33 -6.29 -17.26
N PRO A 103 20.13 -7.34 -17.00
CA PRO A 103 21.34 -7.21 -16.22
C PRO A 103 22.25 -6.18 -16.89
N VAL A 104 22.71 -5.21 -16.11
CA VAL A 104 23.71 -4.24 -16.55
C VAL A 104 24.99 -5.03 -16.80
N PHE A 105 25.43 -5.07 -18.07
CA PHE A 105 26.71 -5.63 -18.50
C PHE A 105 27.86 -4.71 -18.08
#